data_AF-A0A0F9A045-F1
#
_entry.id   AF-A0A0F9A045-F1
#
_cell.length_a   1.000
_cell.length_b   1.000
_cell.length_c   1.000
_cell.angle_alpha   90.00
_cell.angle_beta   90.00
_cell.angle_gamma   90.00
#
_symmetry.space_group_name_H-M   'P 1'
#
loop_
_entity.id
_entity.type
_entity.pdbx_description
1 polymer ?
#
loop_
_entity_poly.entity_id
_entity_poly.type
_entity_poly.pdbx_seq_one_letter_code
_entity_poly.pdbx_strand_id
1 'polypeptide(L)' 'MSEYPKKLVSDEGGVAMVNDAEDEATLKAVGYKDPKEAGGKPAPKAKPKP' A
#
# COMPACT_ATOMS: atom_id res chain seq x y z
N MET A 1 -18.51 -5.30 -9.03
CA MET A 1 -17.17 -4.68 -8.91
C MET A 1 -17.07 -4.13 -7.50
N SER A 2 -16.50 -4.90 -6.56
CA SER A 2 -16.13 -4.37 -5.24
C SER A 2 -14.64 -4.64 -5.10
N GLU A 3 -13.84 -3.69 -5.56
CA GLU A 3 -12.37 -3.74 -5.53
C GLU A 3 -11.81 -3.14 -4.24
N TYR A 4 -12.68 -2.50 -3.44
CA TYR A 4 -12.37 -1.93 -2.13
C TYR A 4 -12.84 -2.85 -1.00
N PRO A 5 -12.17 -2.81 0.17
CA PRO A 5 -11.04 -1.94 0.46
C PRO A 5 -9.70 -2.41 -0.14
N LYS A 6 -8.92 -1.47 -0.70
CA LYS A 6 -7.56 -1.69 -1.21
C LYS A 6 -6.52 -1.26 -0.18
N LYS A 7 -5.26 -1.58 -0.44
CA LYS A 7 -4.12 -1.07 0.32
C LYS A 7 -3.22 -0.31 -0.61
N LEU A 8 -2.73 0.85 -0.18
CA LEU A 8 -1.66 1.59 -0.84
C LEU A 8 -0.51 1.77 0.16
N VAL A 9 0.69 1.97 -0.37
CA VAL A 9 1.93 2.07 0.40
C VAL A 9 2.72 3.28 -0.06
N SER A 10 3.20 4.10 0.87
CA SER A 10 4.11 5.21 0.59
C SER A 10 5.52 4.73 0.35
N ASP A 11 6.33 5.58 -0.28
CA ASP A 11 7.77 5.38 -0.43
C ASP A 11 8.49 5.22 0.94
N GLU A 12 7.99 5.89 1.99
CA GLU A 12 8.49 5.79 3.36
C GLU A 12 8.09 4.48 4.08
N GLY A 13 7.34 3.59 3.42
CA GLY A 13 6.87 2.33 3.98
C GLY A 13 5.57 2.43 4.80
N GLY A 14 4.90 3.59 4.77
CA GLY A 14 3.57 3.76 5.37
C GLY A 14 2.51 2.97 4.60
N VAL A 15 1.58 2.30 5.29
CA VAL A 15 0.50 1.53 4.66
C VAL A 15 -0.84 2.19 4.98
N ALA A 16 -1.59 2.55 3.94
CA ALA A 16 -2.93 3.11 4.05
C ALA A 16 -3.97 2.17 3.44
N MET A 17 -5.19 2.20 3.98
CA MET A 17 -6.29 1.36 3.54
C MET A 17 -7.34 2.23 2.85
N VAL A 18 -7.57 1.92 1.58
CA VAL A 18 -8.45 2.65 0.69
C VAL A 18 -9.84 2.05 0.72
N ASN A 19 -10.84 2.80 1.13
CA ASN A 19 -12.22 2.31 1.15
C ASN A 19 -13.03 2.75 -0.08
N ASP A 20 -12.61 3.83 -0.75
CA ASP A 20 -13.35 4.49 -1.82
C ASP A 20 -12.41 5.12 -2.87
N ALA A 21 -12.96 5.55 -4.01
CA ALA A 21 -12.18 6.17 -5.08
C ALA A 21 -11.57 7.54 -4.70
N GLU A 22 -12.25 8.33 -3.87
CA GLU A 22 -11.72 9.61 -3.38
C GLU A 22 -10.50 9.40 -2.47
N ASP A 23 -10.52 8.35 -1.66
CA ASP A 23 -9.41 7.97 -0.79
C ASP A 23 -8.22 7.48 -1.63
N GLU A 24 -8.47 6.71 -2.70
CA GLU A 24 -7.42 6.30 -3.66
C GLU A 24 -6.74 7.51 -4.31
N ALA A 25 -7.52 8.49 -4.76
CA ALA A 25 -7.02 9.69 -5.42
C ALA A 25 -6.19 10.56 -4.45
N THR A 26 -6.67 10.73 -3.22
CA THR A 26 -5.98 11.51 -2.18
C THR A 26 -4.65 10.85 -1.82
N LEU A 27 -4.66 9.54 -1.56
CA LEU A 27 -3.46 8.78 -1.22
C LEU A 27 -2.46 8.74 -2.38
N LYS A 28 -2.91 8.56 -3.63
CA LYS A 28 -2.03 8.67 -4.80
C LYS A 28 -1.44 10.07 -4.98
N ALA A 29 -2.21 11.12 -4.69
CA ALA A 29 -1.73 12.50 -4.77
C ALA A 29 -0.65 12.82 -3.71
N VAL A 30 -0.76 12.25 -2.51
CA VAL A 30 0.27 12.40 -1.46
C VAL A 30 1.45 11.43 -1.62
N GLY A 31 1.44 10.57 -2.64
CA GLY A 31 2.56 9.71 -3.01
C GLY A 31 2.48 8.26 -2.55
N TYR A 32 1.31 7.79 -2.08
CA TYR A 32 1.07 6.37 -1.88
C TYR A 32 0.80 5.68 -3.22
N LYS A 33 1.37 4.50 -3.42
CA LYS A 33 1.22 3.69 -4.63
C LYS A 33 0.75 2.29 -4.27
N ASP A 34 0.31 1.54 -5.25
CA ASP A 34 -0.06 0.14 -5.03
C ASP A 34 1.11 -0.61 -4.37
N PRO A 35 0.88 -1.48 -3.37
CA PRO A 35 1.94 -2.24 -2.69
C PRO A 35 2.78 -3.06 -3.67
N LYS A 36 2.21 -3.44 -4.81
CA LYS A 36 2.91 -4.14 -5.90
C LYS A 36 3.89 -3.22 -6.65
N GLU A 37 3.62 -1.92 -6.69
CA GLU A 37 4.46 -0.90 -7.34
C GLU A 37 5.41 -0.22 -6.34
N ALA A 38 4.93 0.10 -5.14
CA ALA A 38 5.72 0.63 -4.03
C ALA A 38 6.70 -0.41 -3.44
N GLY A 39 6.38 -1.70 -3.59
CA GLY A 39 7.07 -2.82 -2.96
C GLY A 39 7.42 -3.91 -3.94
N GLY A 40 8.39 -3.64 -4.82
CA GLY A 40 9.12 -4.67 -5.59
C GLY A 40 9.88 -5.69 -4.73
N LYS A 41 9.80 -5.59 -3.39
CA LYS A 41 10.06 -6.70 -2.49
C LYS A 41 8.90 -6.80 -1.50
N PRO A 42 8.17 -7.93 -1.42
CA PRO A 42 7.47 -8.24 -0.19
C PRO A 42 8.53 -8.13 0.92
N ALA A 43 8.27 -7.35 1.98
CA ALA A 43 9.06 -7.48 3.18
C ALA A 43 9.10 -8.99 3.47
N PRO A 44 10.27 -9.67 3.36
CA PRO A 44 10.34 -11.07 3.70
C PRO A 44 9.83 -11.10 5.13
N LYS A 45 8.75 -11.86 5.35
CA LYS A 45 8.24 -12.18 6.67
C LYS A 45 9.46 -12.33 7.57
N ALA A 46 9.49 -11.53 8.64
CA ALA A 46 10.49 -11.56 9.68
C ALA A 46 11.09 -12.96 9.79
N LYS A 47 12.38 -13.13 9.47
CA LYS A 47 13.10 -14.31 9.92
C LYS A 47 13.08 -14.25 11.45
N PRO A 48 12.48 -15.19 12.19
CA PRO A 48 13.05 -15.49 13.49
C PRO A 48 14.36 -16.24 13.21
N LYS A 49 15.48 -15.64 13.59
CA LYS A 49 16.79 -16.29 13.79
C LYS A 49 17.06 -16.15 15.30
N PRO A 50 17.74 -17.06 16.02
CA PRO A 50 18.52 -18.23 15.60
C PRO A 50 17.84 -19.60 15.76
#